data_AF-A0A9E1HXR6-F1
#
_entry.id   AF-A0A9E1HXR6-F1
#
_cell.length_a   1.000
_cell.length_b   1.000
_cell.length_c   1.000
_cell.angle_alpha   90.00
_cell.angle_beta   90.00
_cell.angle_gamma   90.00
#
_symmetry.space_group_name_H-M   'P 1'
#
loop_
_entity.id
_entity.type
_entity.pdbx_description
1 polymer ?
#
loop_
_entity_poly.entity_id
_entity_poly.type
_entity_poly.pdbx_seq_one_letter_code
_entity_poly.pdbx_strand_id
1 'polypeptide(L)'
;MYKIGVIGDYDSICGFSALGLNIYPVEGIDEAKDSLTRLAEGGYGIIYVTEQYLSQMQEEQDLYREKQLPAIIAIPSVRENLGMGRAALKRYVEQAVGSDIIFNEE
;
A
#
# COMPACT_ATOMS: atom_id res chain seq x y z
N MET A 1 -15.88 -13.48 -4.87
CA MET A 1 -15.46 -12.67 -3.70
C MET A 1 -14.00 -12.34 -3.90
N TYR A 2 -13.61 -11.07 -3.86
CA TYR A 2 -12.21 -10.66 -4.05
C TYR A 2 -11.38 -10.98 -2.81
N LYS A 3 -10.11 -11.34 -3.02
CA LYS A 3 -9.16 -11.61 -1.94
C LYS A 3 -8.47 -10.32 -1.48
N ILE A 4 -7.96 -10.33 -0.25
CA ILE A 4 -7.18 -9.23 0.32
C ILE A 4 -5.78 -9.75 0.64
N GLY A 5 -4.76 -9.06 0.11
CA GLY A 5 -3.35 -9.39 0.27
C GLY A 5 -2.64 -8.36 1.13
N VAL A 6 -1.64 -8.77 1.90
CA VAL A 6 -0.77 -7.89 2.68
C VAL A 6 0.68 -8.25 2.39
N ILE A 7 1.47 -7.29 1.89
CA ILE A 7 2.89 -7.43 1.56
C ILE A 7 3.72 -6.59 2.55
N GLY A 8 4.77 -7.17 3.12
CA GLY A 8 5.69 -6.45 4.01
C GLY A 8 6.55 -7.37 4.85
N ASP A 9 7.31 -6.80 5.80
CA ASP A 9 8.07 -7.60 6.76
C ASP A 9 7.15 -8.49 7.57
N TYR A 10 7.57 -9.72 7.84
CA TYR A 10 6.79 -10.68 8.63
C TYR A 10 6.34 -10.09 9.99
N ASP A 11 7.24 -9.41 10.71
CA ASP A 11 6.96 -8.79 12.01
C ASP A 11 5.87 -7.72 11.92
N SER A 12 5.75 -7.03 10.77
CA SER A 12 4.75 -5.99 10.54
C SER A 12 3.39 -6.56 10.16
N ILE A 13 3.37 -7.69 9.45
CA ILE A 13 2.16 -8.18 8.77
C ILE A 13 1.55 -9.44 9.39
N CYS A 14 2.26 -10.15 10.27
CA CYS A 14 1.81 -11.44 10.81
C CYS A 14 0.42 -11.35 11.48
N GLY A 15 0.11 -10.23 12.14
CA GLY A 15 -1.18 -9.99 12.79
C GLY A 15 -2.39 -10.00 11.84
N PHE A 16 -2.21 -9.66 10.55
CA PHE A 16 -3.29 -9.69 9.58
C PHE A 16 -3.75 -11.11 9.22
N SER A 17 -2.88 -12.11 9.40
CA SER A 17 -3.25 -13.52 9.19
C SER A 17 -4.32 -13.99 10.17
N ALA A 18 -4.30 -13.49 11.42
CA ALA A 18 -5.32 -13.78 12.43
C ALA A 18 -6.70 -13.22 12.06
N LEU A 19 -6.73 -12.20 11.19
CA LEU A 19 -7.96 -11.60 10.65
C LEU A 19 -8.41 -12.27 9.35
N GLY A 20 -7.73 -13.33 8.89
CA GLY A 20 -8.07 -14.07 7.68
C GLY A 20 -7.58 -13.44 6.37
N LEU A 21 -6.66 -12.49 6.42
CA LEU A 21 -6.04 -11.91 5.22
C LEU A 21 -4.87 -12.78 4.75
N ASN A 22 -4.61 -12.78 3.44
CA ASN A 22 -3.46 -13.46 2.86
C ASN A 22 -2.22 -12.60 3.04
N ILE A 23 -1.26 -13.06 3.86
CA ILE A 23 0.01 -12.37 4.07
C ILE A 23 1.10 -12.89 3.13
N TYR A 24 1.98 -11.98 2.70
CA TYR A 24 3.10 -12.22 1.80
C TYR A 24 4.34 -11.56 2.40
N PRO A 25 5.05 -12.27 3.30
CA PRO A 25 6.29 -11.76 3.84
C PRO A 25 7.33 -11.66 2.73
N VAL A 26 8.08 -10.55 2.71
CA VAL A 26 9.15 -10.26 1.75
C VAL A 26 10.35 -9.72 2.50
N GLU A 27 11.56 -9.94 1.97
CA GLU A 27 12.81 -9.45 2.56
C GLU A 27 13.45 -8.31 1.74
N GLY A 28 12.95 -8.06 0.53
CA GLY A 28 13.52 -7.08 -0.39
C GLY A 28 12.53 -6.48 -1.36
N ILE A 29 12.96 -5.41 -2.03
CA ILE A 29 12.14 -4.65 -2.98
C ILE A 29 11.75 -5.48 -4.20
N ASP A 30 12.65 -6.32 -4.72
CA ASP A 30 12.38 -7.16 -5.89
C ASP A 30 11.28 -8.19 -5.57
N GLU A 31 11.35 -8.83 -4.40
CA GLU A 31 10.31 -9.77 -3.93
C GLU A 31 8.96 -9.07 -3.71
N ALA A 32 8.97 -7.83 -3.23
CA ALA A 32 7.77 -7.03 -3.07
C ALA A 32 7.10 -6.72 -4.41
N LYS A 33 7.89 -6.35 -5.44
CA LYS A 33 7.43 -6.10 -6.82
C LYS A 33 6.85 -7.36 -7.47
N ASP A 34 7.55 -8.48 -7.34
CA ASP A 34 7.09 -9.76 -7.86
C ASP A 34 5.79 -10.20 -7.18
N SER A 35 5.72 -10.04 -5.84
CA SER A 35 4.51 -10.36 -5.08
C SER A 35 3.33 -9.49 -5.48
N LEU A 36 3.53 -8.19 -5.65
CA LEU A 36 2.48 -7.26 -6.07
C LEU A 36 1.94 -7.63 -7.45
N THR A 37 2.82 -7.89 -8.41
CA THR A 37 2.44 -8.28 -9.77
C THR A 37 1.62 -9.57 -9.76
N ARG A 38 2.11 -10.60 -9.04
CA ARG A 38 1.39 -11.88 -8.88
C ARG A 38 0.02 -11.70 -8.23
N LEU A 39 -0.10 -10.82 -7.25
CA LEU A 39 -1.36 -10.54 -6.56
C LEU A 39 -2.35 -9.80 -7.45
N ALA A 40 -1.87 -8.83 -8.24
CA ALA A 40 -2.68 -8.11 -9.21
C ALA A 40 -3.26 -9.05 -10.27
N GLU A 41 -2.47 -9.98 -10.80
CA GLU A 41 -2.93 -11.01 -11.75
C GLU A 41 -3.81 -12.08 -11.08
N GLY A 42 -3.60 -12.33 -9.78
CA GLY A 42 -4.32 -13.31 -8.98
C GLY A 42 -5.75 -12.94 -8.60
N GLY A 43 -6.29 -11.82 -9.10
CA GLY A 43 -7.67 -11.38 -8.85
C GLY A 43 -7.89 -10.85 -7.43
N TYR A 44 -6.87 -10.20 -6.84
CA TYR A 44 -7.00 -9.52 -5.56
C TYR A 44 -7.77 -8.21 -5.71
N GLY A 45 -8.61 -7.90 -4.73
CA GLY A 45 -9.36 -6.65 -4.71
C GLY A 45 -8.57 -5.52 -4.05
N ILE A 46 -7.93 -5.84 -2.93
CA ILE A 46 -7.13 -4.92 -2.13
C ILE A 46 -5.78 -5.57 -1.85
N ILE A 47 -4.71 -4.80 -2.03
CA ILE A 47 -3.35 -5.19 -1.70
C ILE A 47 -2.77 -4.12 -0.78
N TYR A 48 -2.60 -4.46 0.49
CA TYR A 48 -1.87 -3.63 1.44
C TYR A 48 -0.38 -3.88 1.27
N VAL A 49 0.41 -2.80 1.29
CA VAL A 49 1.88 -2.87 1.20
C VAL A 49 2.47 -1.96 2.26
N THR A 50 3.46 -2.43 3.01
CA THR A 50 4.13 -1.56 3.99
C THR A 50 4.82 -0.38 3.30
N GLU A 51 4.74 0.82 3.90
CA GLU A 51 5.25 2.08 3.33
C GLU A 51 6.71 2.01 2.87
N GLN A 52 7.56 1.30 3.61
CA GLN A 52 8.98 1.13 3.25
C GLN A 52 9.20 0.51 1.86
N TYR A 53 8.34 -0.41 1.43
CA TYR A 53 8.42 -1.03 0.11
C TYR A 53 7.66 -0.19 -0.90
N LEU A 54 6.45 0.25 -0.56
CA LEU A 54 5.62 0.98 -1.51
C LEU A 54 6.27 2.30 -1.95
N SER A 55 7.03 2.98 -1.08
CA SER A 55 7.82 4.18 -1.44
C SER A 55 8.83 3.96 -2.57
N GLN A 56 9.24 2.72 -2.80
CA GLN A 56 10.21 2.34 -3.84
C GLN A 56 9.54 1.71 -5.07
N MET A 57 8.20 1.63 -5.10
CA MET A 57 7.41 0.97 -6.14
C MET A 57 6.52 1.97 -6.90
N GLN A 58 7.10 3.11 -7.27
CA GLN A 58 6.34 4.19 -7.91
C GLN A 58 5.80 3.78 -9.28
N GLU A 59 6.60 3.07 -10.08
CA GLU A 59 6.21 2.59 -11.41
C GLU A 59 5.03 1.61 -11.33
N GLU A 60 5.07 0.68 -10.38
CA GLU A 60 4.00 -0.29 -10.16
C GLU A 60 2.72 0.41 -9.68
N GLN A 61 2.83 1.37 -8.76
CA GLN A 61 1.68 2.17 -8.32
C GLN A 61 1.01 2.91 -9.48
N ASP A 62 1.80 3.54 -10.35
CA ASP A 62 1.27 4.30 -11.47
C ASP A 62 0.57 3.41 -12.51
N LEU A 63 1.04 2.16 -12.69
CA LEU A 63 0.37 1.16 -13.55
C LEU A 63 -1.05 0.79 -13.10
N TYR A 64 -1.32 0.83 -11.79
CA TYR A 64 -2.62 0.47 -11.21
C TYR A 64 -3.45 1.67 -10.76
N ARG A 65 -2.88 2.89 -10.75
CA ARG A 65 -3.53 4.12 -10.28
C ARG A 65 -4.87 4.42 -10.98
N GLU A 66 -4.96 4.16 -12.28
CA GLU A 66 -6.17 4.41 -13.08
C GLU A 66 -7.08 3.18 -13.20
N LYS A 67 -6.63 2.02 -12.71
CA LYS A 67 -7.41 0.79 -12.78
C LYS A 67 -8.34 0.71 -11.58
N GLN A 68 -9.52 0.10 -11.78
CA GLN A 68 -10.45 -0.13 -10.67
C GLN A 68 -9.91 -1.14 -9.65
N LEU A 69 -9.13 -2.13 -10.11
CA LEU A 69 -8.56 -3.20 -9.28
C LEU A 69 -7.16 -3.59 -9.77
N PRO A 70 -6.28 -4.05 -8.86
CA PRO A 70 -6.43 -4.01 -7.40
C PRO A 70 -6.24 -2.60 -6.83
N ALA A 71 -6.86 -2.31 -5.68
CA ALA A 71 -6.54 -1.12 -4.89
C ALA A 71 -5.25 -1.37 -4.07
N ILE A 72 -4.21 -0.60 -4.34
CA ILE A 72 -2.92 -0.69 -3.64
C ILE A 72 -2.88 0.37 -2.55
N ILE A 73 -2.73 -0.06 -1.29
CA ILE A 73 -2.86 0.82 -0.12
C ILE A 73 -1.61 0.70 0.76
N ALA A 74 -1.00 1.84 1.07
CA ALA A 74 0.13 1.93 1.98
C ALA A 74 -0.31 1.69 3.43
N ILE A 75 0.43 0.87 4.18
CA ILE A 75 0.27 0.69 5.63
C ILE A 75 1.59 0.92 6.36
N PRO A 76 1.59 1.42 7.60
CA PRO A 76 2.82 1.56 8.37
C PRO A 76 3.45 0.18 8.64
N SER A 77 4.77 0.15 8.80
CA SER A 77 5.48 -1.02 9.31
C SER A 77 5.69 -0.89 10.83
N VAL A 78 6.07 -1.96 11.52
CA VAL A 78 6.44 -1.88 12.95
C VAL A 78 7.77 -1.17 13.18
N ARG A 79 8.61 -1.02 12.15
CA ARG A 79 9.94 -0.41 12.24
C ARG A 79 9.88 1.09 11.93
N GLU A 80 9.15 1.45 10.89
CA GLU A 80 9.09 2.81 10.35
C GLU A 80 7.69 3.17 9.85
N ASN A 81 7.32 4.42 10.11
CA ASN A 81 6.17 5.11 9.51
C ASN A 81 6.72 6.32 8.75
N LEU A 82 6.61 6.27 7.42
CA LEU A 82 7.10 7.29 6.49
C LEU A 82 6.05 8.37 6.23
N GLY A 83 4.85 8.25 6.83
CA GLY A 83 3.77 9.22 6.69
C GLY A 83 3.20 9.28 5.28
N MET A 84 3.43 8.26 4.45
CA MET A 84 3.01 8.26 3.05
C MET A 84 1.50 8.39 2.91
N GLY A 85 0.74 7.73 3.79
CA GLY A 85 -0.73 7.84 3.77
C GLY A 85 -1.21 9.27 4.00
N ARG A 86 -0.59 10.00 4.93
CA ARG A 86 -0.96 11.39 5.25
C ARG A 86 -0.53 12.34 4.13
N ALA A 87 0.66 12.14 3.58
CA ALA A 87 1.15 12.91 2.43
C ALA A 87 0.27 12.73 1.19
N ALA A 88 -0.14 11.48 0.90
CA ALA A 88 -1.06 11.19 -0.20
C ALA A 88 -2.41 11.88 -0.01
N LEU A 89 -2.97 11.84 1.21
CA LEU A 89 -4.22 12.51 1.50
C LEU A 89 -4.13 14.03 1.33
N LYS A 90 -3.07 14.68 1.85
CA LYS A 90 -2.82 16.11 1.66
C LYS A 90 -2.78 16.47 0.17
N ARG A 91 -2.01 15.73 -0.63
CA ARG A 91 -1.93 15.92 -2.08
C ARG A 91 -3.28 15.78 -2.77
N TYR A 92 -4.08 14.77 -2.41
CA TYR A 92 -5.40 14.59 -3.01
C TYR A 92 -6.38 15.71 -2.66
N VAL A 93 -6.33 16.19 -1.42
CA VAL A 93 -7.13 17.34 -0.97
C VAL A 93 -6.72 18.60 -1.74
N GLU A 94 -5.43 18.89 -1.83
CA GLU A 94 -4.92 20.03 -2.61
C GLU A 94 -5.29 19.92 -4.10
N GLN A 95 -5.19 18.74 -4.70
CA GLN A 95 -5.56 18.54 -6.10
C GLN A 95 -7.05 18.71 -6.36
N ALA A 96 -7.91 18.28 -5.43
CA ALA A 96 -9.36 18.33 -5.58
C ALA A 96 -9.97 19.71 -5.21
N VAL A 97 -9.40 20.38 -4.20
CA VAL A 97 -9.97 21.60 -3.60
C VAL A 97 -9.12 22.84 -3.90
N GLY A 98 -7.84 22.68 -4.25
CA GLY A 98 -6.90 23.76 -4.53
C GLY A 98 -6.16 24.29 -3.29
N SER A 99 -6.42 23.74 -2.11
CA SER A 99 -5.77 24.09 -0.84
C SER A 99 -5.81 22.90 0.10
N ASP A 100 -4.85 22.82 1.02
CA ASP A 100 -4.98 21.95 2.18
C ASP A 100 -6.09 22.51 3.09
N ILE A 101 -7.14 21.73 3.29
CA ILE A 101 -8.26 22.05 4.19
C ILE A 101 -8.35 21.09 5.38
N ILE A 102 -7.51 20.06 5.42
CA ILE A 102 -7.58 18.98 6.43
C ILE A 102 -6.42 19.10 7.42
N PHE A 103 -5.22 19.44 6.95
CA PHE A 103 -4.03 19.53 7.77
C PHE A 103 -3.57 20.97 7.84
N ASN A 104 -4.22 21.77 8.70
CA ASN A 104 -3.68 23.07 9.06
C ASN A 104 -2.36 22.85 9.83
N GLU A 105 -1.27 23.42 9.30
CA GLU A 105 -0.01 23.55 10.03
C GLU A 105 -0.21 24.60 11.13
N GLU A 106 -0.20 24.17 12.40
CA GLU A 106 0.19 25.04 13.52
C GLU A 106 1.73 25.02 13.65
#